data_AF-A0A5E4UAM8-F1
#
_entry.id   AF-A0A5E4UAM8-F1
#
_cell.length_a   1.000
_cell.length_b   1.000
_cell.length_c   1.000
_cell.angle_alpha   90.00
_cell.angle_beta   90.00
_cell.angle_gamma   90.00
#
_symmetry.space_group_name_H-M   'P 1'
#
loop_
_entity.id
_entity.type
_entity.pdbx_description
1 polymer ?
#
loop_
_entity_poly.entity_id
_entity_poly.type
_entity_poly.pdbx_seq_one_letter_code
_entity_poly.pdbx_strand_id
1 'polypeptide(L)'
;MRTASDAAASAAQPRPLTVGRTYATSRETVFRAWTTTEAVKRWFCPAGYTVPEARIDAHVGGAFELKMQSPEGEAHWIRGRFVEIDTPGRLVIDMEVTDAKGGALFGALTTVSFTDVAQGTRLDVEQRYTVHDPAYAWMPEGAGAGWAQTLDKLGREVMREVGAPTQRSVVHATFRIERQYPASPARVFRALTDREAKDRWFARSDGLTVLERSMDVRPGGRERVSGQWAGGMVSTFDAMYFDVVPDTRLVYAYEMHLDTRKISVSLATVDLRANDGGTLLVMTEQGAFLDGYDDAGSRERGTRLLLDALGASLTD
;
A
#
# COMPACT_ATOMS: atom_id res chain seq x y z
N MET A 1 50.72 19.06 29.42
CA MET A 1 50.25 17.68 29.65
C MET A 1 48.74 17.67 29.44
N ARG A 2 48.23 16.70 28.63
CA ARG A 2 46.85 16.45 28.12
C ARG A 2 46.37 17.23 26.86
N THR A 3 46.47 16.56 25.70
CA THR A 3 45.41 16.16 24.71
C THR A 3 44.18 17.06 24.50
N ALA A 4 43.48 17.14 23.36
CA ALA A 4 43.52 16.62 21.99
C ALA A 4 42.23 17.15 21.27
N SER A 5 42.09 16.83 19.98
CA SER A 5 40.84 16.65 19.22
C SER A 5 40.13 17.85 18.56
N ASP A 6 40.07 17.71 17.23
CA ASP A 6 38.89 17.77 16.36
C ASP A 6 38.00 19.02 16.40
N ALA A 7 38.17 19.82 15.35
CA ALA A 7 37.09 20.58 14.76
C ALA A 7 37.18 20.49 13.23
N ALA A 8 36.93 19.31 12.68
CA ALA A 8 36.44 19.22 11.31
C ALA A 8 34.99 19.73 11.34
N ALA A 9 34.75 20.89 10.73
CA ALA A 9 33.42 21.46 10.61
C ALA A 9 32.51 20.46 9.86
N SER A 10 31.56 19.86 10.57
CA SER A 10 30.52 19.03 9.98
C SER A 10 29.68 19.91 9.05
N ALA A 11 29.78 19.69 7.73
CA ALA A 11 28.79 20.20 6.80
C ALA A 11 27.40 19.71 7.24
N ALA A 12 26.40 20.58 7.20
CA ALA A 12 25.04 20.23 7.62
C ALA A 12 24.46 19.20 6.65
N GLN A 13 24.07 18.03 7.17
CA GLN A 13 23.47 16.97 6.37
C GLN A 13 22.04 17.35 5.92
N PRO A 14 21.59 16.89 4.74
CA PRO A 14 20.22 17.14 4.27
C PRO A 14 19.18 16.60 5.26
N ARG A 15 18.00 17.23 5.28
CA ARG A 15 16.88 16.71 6.07
C ARG A 15 16.46 15.33 5.55
N PRO A 16 16.01 14.41 6.42
CA PRO A 16 15.44 13.14 5.98
C PRO A 16 14.27 13.37 5.03
N LEU A 17 14.22 12.56 3.96
CA LEU A 17 13.08 12.49 3.07
C LEU A 17 12.08 11.48 3.63
N THR A 18 10.80 11.82 3.64
CA THR A 18 9.70 10.88 3.89
C THR A 18 8.71 10.96 2.74
N VAL A 19 8.39 9.82 2.15
CA VAL A 19 7.46 9.70 1.04
C VAL A 19 6.68 8.39 1.17
N GLY A 20 5.40 8.40 0.82
CA GLY A 20 4.59 7.19 0.88
C GLY A 20 3.51 7.13 -0.19
N ARG A 21 3.04 5.90 -0.42
CA ARG A 21 2.01 5.56 -1.40
C ARG A 21 1.19 4.38 -0.92
N THR A 22 -0.08 4.35 -1.30
CA THR A 22 -0.97 3.21 -1.09
C THR A 22 -1.13 2.44 -2.39
N TYR A 23 -1.03 1.11 -2.32
CA TYR A 23 -1.20 0.20 -3.45
C TYR A 23 -2.33 -0.78 -3.16
N ALA A 24 -3.21 -1.01 -4.14
CA ALA A 24 -4.31 -1.96 -4.05
C ALA A 24 -3.86 -3.43 -4.20
N THR A 25 -2.93 -3.86 -3.36
CA THR A 25 -2.41 -5.23 -3.31
C THR A 25 -1.88 -5.54 -1.91
N SER A 26 -1.52 -6.80 -1.67
CA SER A 26 -1.03 -7.29 -0.37
C SER A 26 0.39 -6.81 -0.06
N ARG A 27 0.76 -6.77 1.22
CA ARG A 27 2.10 -6.37 1.66
C ARG A 27 3.17 -7.28 1.10
N GLU A 28 2.88 -8.57 1.00
CA GLU A 28 3.77 -9.59 0.44
C GLU A 28 4.13 -9.27 -1.01
N THR A 29 3.16 -8.79 -1.81
CA THR A 29 3.41 -8.40 -3.20
C THR A 29 4.29 -7.16 -3.27
N VAL A 30 4.00 -6.12 -2.48
CA VAL A 30 4.84 -4.92 -2.46
C VAL A 30 6.25 -5.23 -1.94
N PHE A 31 6.37 -6.01 -0.86
CA PHE A 31 7.63 -6.45 -0.29
C PHE A 31 8.47 -7.28 -1.27
N ARG A 32 7.84 -8.20 -2.02
CA ARG A 32 8.51 -9.01 -3.04
C ARG A 32 9.09 -8.15 -4.16
N ALA A 33 8.43 -7.06 -4.53
CA ALA A 33 8.95 -6.13 -5.53
C ALA A 33 10.24 -5.42 -5.09
N TRP A 34 10.47 -5.26 -3.79
CA TRP A 34 11.73 -4.72 -3.24
C TRP A 34 12.84 -5.77 -3.12
N THR A 35 12.48 -7.05 -3.02
CA THR A 35 13.39 -8.14 -2.68
C THR A 35 13.71 -9.05 -3.87
N THR A 36 13.14 -8.78 -5.04
CA THR A 36 13.39 -9.54 -6.26
C THR A 36 14.13 -8.69 -7.29
N THR A 37 15.27 -9.20 -7.78
CA THR A 37 16.13 -8.51 -8.76
C THR A 37 15.37 -8.03 -10.00
N GLU A 38 14.54 -8.88 -10.59
CA GLU A 38 13.81 -8.53 -11.82
C GLU A 38 12.71 -7.48 -11.59
N ALA A 39 12.13 -7.41 -10.38
CA ALA A 39 11.19 -6.37 -10.04
C ALA A 39 11.94 -5.04 -9.85
N VAL A 40 12.99 -5.01 -9.04
CA VAL A 40 13.81 -3.80 -8.79
C VAL A 40 14.30 -3.17 -10.10
N LYS A 41 14.74 -3.97 -11.07
CA LYS A 41 15.17 -3.48 -12.40
C LYS A 41 14.07 -2.72 -13.15
N ARG A 42 12.80 -3.04 -12.91
CA ARG A 42 11.66 -2.44 -13.61
C ARG A 42 11.19 -1.14 -12.97
N TRP A 43 11.33 -1.00 -11.65
CA TRP A 43 10.71 0.11 -10.94
C TRP A 43 11.66 1.05 -10.19
N PHE A 44 12.85 0.62 -9.73
CA PHE A 44 13.72 1.39 -8.83
C PHE A 44 14.53 2.49 -9.55
N CYS A 45 13.86 3.41 -10.22
CA CYS A 45 14.43 4.66 -10.71
C CYS A 45 13.33 5.66 -11.10
N PRO A 46 13.63 6.97 -11.20
CA PRO A 46 12.67 7.97 -11.67
C PRO A 46 12.17 7.73 -13.10
N ALA A 47 11.17 8.51 -13.53
CA ALA A 47 10.70 8.45 -14.92
C ALA A 47 11.81 8.88 -15.89
N GLY A 48 11.92 8.19 -17.03
CA GLY A 48 12.99 8.39 -18.02
C GLY A 48 14.29 7.62 -17.73
N TYR A 49 14.53 7.20 -16.48
CA TYR A 49 15.70 6.42 -16.10
C TYR A 49 15.46 4.91 -16.26
N THR A 50 16.55 4.15 -16.32
CA THR A 50 16.53 2.68 -16.37
C THR A 50 17.47 2.06 -15.33
N VAL A 51 17.24 0.79 -15.01
CA VAL A 51 18.12 -0.02 -14.17
C VAL A 51 18.59 -1.24 -14.98
N PRO A 52 19.63 -1.10 -15.83
CA PRO A 52 20.12 -2.19 -16.68
C PRO A 52 20.67 -3.37 -15.87
N GLU A 53 21.29 -3.12 -14.72
CA GLU A 53 21.97 -4.11 -13.89
C GLU A 53 21.51 -3.99 -12.45
N ALA A 54 21.20 -5.12 -11.82
CA ALA A 54 20.93 -5.19 -10.39
C ALA A 54 21.29 -6.57 -9.83
N ARG A 55 21.64 -6.60 -8.54
CA ARG A 55 21.82 -7.79 -7.72
C ARG A 55 21.14 -7.56 -6.38
N ILE A 56 20.08 -8.32 -6.12
CA ILE A 56 19.34 -8.29 -4.87
C ILE A 56 19.47 -9.65 -4.19
N ASP A 57 19.99 -9.65 -2.97
CA ASP A 57 20.11 -10.83 -2.11
C ASP A 57 19.39 -10.56 -0.79
N ALA A 58 18.13 -10.98 -0.71
CA ALA A 58 17.18 -10.52 0.31
C ALA A 58 17.29 -11.28 1.64
N HIS A 59 18.44 -11.12 2.30
CA HIS A 59 18.65 -11.50 3.69
C HIS A 59 19.46 -10.41 4.40
N VAL A 60 19.46 -10.39 5.75
CA VAL A 60 20.30 -9.45 6.50
C VAL A 60 21.78 -9.63 6.12
N GLY A 61 22.44 -8.54 5.76
CA GLY A 61 23.80 -8.50 5.22
C GLY A 61 23.91 -8.78 3.71
N GLY A 62 22.83 -9.21 3.05
CA GLY A 62 22.80 -9.48 1.62
C GLY A 62 22.86 -8.20 0.77
N ALA A 63 23.31 -8.34 -0.47
CA ALA A 63 23.57 -7.23 -1.37
C ALA A 63 22.29 -6.54 -1.87
N PHE A 64 22.33 -5.22 -1.91
CA PHE A 64 21.39 -4.39 -2.67
C PHE A 64 22.21 -3.50 -3.61
N GLU A 65 22.41 -3.96 -4.83
CA GLU A 65 23.26 -3.28 -5.82
C GLU A 65 22.49 -3.06 -7.10
N LEU A 66 22.59 -1.86 -7.66
CA LEU A 66 22.02 -1.55 -8.96
C LEU A 66 22.76 -0.43 -9.66
N LYS A 67 22.70 -0.45 -10.99
CA LYS A 67 23.20 0.62 -11.85
C LYS A 67 22.01 1.40 -12.35
N MET A 68 21.96 2.68 -12.03
CA MET A 68 20.94 3.59 -12.55
C MET A 68 21.51 4.36 -13.73
N GLN A 69 20.76 4.43 -14.84
CA GLN A 69 21.20 5.07 -16.07
C GLN A 69 20.18 6.11 -16.57
N SER A 70 20.67 7.31 -16.92
CA SER A 70 19.89 8.41 -17.48
C SER A 70 19.57 8.18 -18.97
N PRO A 71 18.59 8.92 -19.54
CA PRO A 71 18.32 8.90 -20.99
C PRO A 71 19.53 9.23 -21.86
N GLU A 72 20.43 10.09 -21.38
CA GLU A 72 21.65 10.55 -22.06
C GLU A 72 22.81 9.55 -21.92
N GLY A 73 22.63 8.47 -21.16
CA GLY A 73 23.61 7.40 -20.99
C GLY A 73 24.56 7.58 -19.80
N GLU A 74 24.38 8.63 -19.00
CA GLU A 74 25.11 8.79 -17.73
C GLU A 74 24.66 7.69 -16.75
N ALA A 75 25.60 7.12 -15.99
CA ALA A 75 25.31 6.02 -15.08
C ALA A 75 25.96 6.21 -13.71
N HIS A 76 25.18 5.86 -12.67
CA HIS A 76 25.63 5.82 -11.29
C HIS A 76 25.39 4.43 -10.73
N TRP A 77 26.29 4.00 -9.84
CA TRP A 77 26.11 2.79 -9.07
C TRP A 77 25.55 3.12 -7.71
N ILE A 78 24.53 2.38 -7.30
CA ILE A 78 24.01 2.37 -5.94
C ILE A 78 24.37 0.99 -5.40
N ARG A 79 25.22 0.95 -4.38
CA ARG A 79 25.68 -0.31 -3.78
C ARG A 79 25.50 -0.27 -2.29
N GLY A 80 24.89 -1.32 -1.75
CA GLY A 80 24.55 -1.38 -0.35
C GLY A 80 24.24 -2.78 0.10
N ARG A 81 23.68 -2.85 1.31
CA ARG A 81 23.26 -4.10 1.94
C ARG A 81 21.96 -3.92 2.70
N PHE A 82 21.20 -5.00 2.81
CA PHE A 82 20.09 -5.05 3.75
C PHE A 82 20.63 -5.08 5.18
N VAL A 83 20.30 -4.07 5.98
CA VAL A 83 20.64 -3.99 7.40
C VAL A 83 19.60 -4.71 8.25
N GLU A 84 18.33 -4.65 7.84
CA GLU A 84 17.22 -5.29 8.52
C GLU A 84 16.20 -5.80 7.50
N ILE A 85 15.63 -6.97 7.76
CA ILE A 85 14.50 -7.52 7.04
C ILE A 85 13.55 -8.16 8.04
N ASP A 86 12.32 -7.64 8.10
CA ASP A 86 11.19 -8.24 8.80
C ASP A 86 10.09 -8.49 7.77
N THR A 87 9.94 -9.73 7.31
CA THR A 87 9.04 -10.06 6.21
C THR A 87 7.59 -10.20 6.69
N PRO A 88 6.60 -9.54 6.05
CA PRO A 88 6.68 -8.52 5.00
C PRO A 88 6.49 -7.09 5.54
N GLY A 89 6.81 -6.82 6.82
CA GLY A 89 6.51 -5.58 7.53
C GLY A 89 7.53 -4.44 7.36
N ARG A 90 8.82 -4.74 7.23
CA ARG A 90 9.88 -3.72 7.19
C ARG A 90 11.16 -4.19 6.49
N LEU A 91 11.86 -3.25 5.86
CA LEU A 91 13.26 -3.43 5.44
C LEU A 91 14.08 -2.16 5.66
N VAL A 92 15.38 -2.33 5.88
CA VAL A 92 16.35 -1.24 5.94
C VAL A 92 17.52 -1.56 5.02
N ILE A 93 17.88 -0.60 4.18
CA ILE A 93 18.98 -0.72 3.23
C ILE A 93 19.95 0.43 3.48
N ASP A 94 21.22 0.09 3.69
CA ASP A 94 22.32 1.03 3.82
C ASP A 94 23.10 1.02 2.50
N MET A 95 23.11 2.16 1.80
CA MET A 95 23.58 2.26 0.42
C MET A 95 24.54 3.44 0.23
N GLU A 96 25.49 3.27 -0.68
CA GLU A 96 26.39 4.29 -1.17
C GLU A 96 26.15 4.52 -2.67
N VAL A 97 26.11 5.79 -3.06
CA VAL A 97 26.02 6.18 -4.47
C VAL A 97 27.40 6.58 -4.96
N THR A 98 27.86 5.93 -6.02
CA THR A 98 29.14 6.24 -6.67
C THR A 98 28.95 6.64 -8.12
N ASP A 99 29.84 7.49 -8.63
CA ASP A 99 29.94 7.76 -10.07
C ASP A 99 30.42 6.52 -10.86
N ALA A 100 30.51 6.67 -12.19
CA ALA A 100 31.01 5.61 -13.08
C ALA A 100 32.48 5.21 -12.82
N LYS A 101 33.26 6.05 -12.14
CA LYS A 101 34.68 5.82 -11.79
C LYS A 101 34.85 5.24 -10.37
N GLY A 102 33.77 5.10 -9.61
CA GLY A 102 33.78 4.60 -8.24
C GLY A 102 34.01 5.68 -7.17
N GLY A 103 33.96 6.96 -7.53
CA GLY A 103 34.01 8.06 -6.56
C GLY A 103 32.73 8.12 -5.74
N ALA A 104 32.83 8.12 -4.41
CA ALA A 104 31.69 8.20 -3.51
C ALA A 104 31.06 9.59 -3.55
N LEU A 105 29.76 9.65 -3.82
CA LEU A 105 28.98 10.89 -3.90
C LEU A 105 28.27 11.15 -2.57
N PHE A 106 27.43 10.21 -2.16
CA PHE A 106 26.69 10.25 -0.89
C PHE A 106 26.19 8.86 -0.49
N GLY A 107 26.05 8.67 0.82
CA GLY A 107 25.35 7.54 1.42
C GLY A 107 23.86 7.83 1.64
N ALA A 108 23.05 6.79 1.64
CA ALA A 108 21.63 6.83 1.93
C ALA A 108 21.19 5.61 2.74
N LEU A 109 20.68 5.86 3.95
CA LEU A 109 20.00 4.85 4.75
C LEU A 109 18.50 4.92 4.47
N THR A 110 17.98 3.92 3.77
CA THR A 110 16.58 3.81 3.36
C THR A 110 15.84 2.83 4.27
N THR A 111 14.88 3.32 5.03
CA THR A 111 13.92 2.52 5.79
C THR A 111 12.60 2.46 5.04
N VAL A 112 12.04 1.27 4.92
CA VAL A 112 10.77 1.05 4.24
C VAL A 112 9.84 0.24 5.14
N SER A 113 8.64 0.76 5.36
CA SER A 113 7.59 0.14 6.16
C SER A 113 6.40 -0.21 5.28
N PHE A 114 5.82 -1.38 5.51
CA PHE A 114 4.65 -1.89 4.80
C PHE A 114 3.52 -2.12 5.81
N THR A 115 2.46 -1.34 5.69
CA THR A 115 1.32 -1.37 6.62
C THR A 115 0.06 -1.76 5.87
N ASP A 116 -0.70 -2.72 6.40
CA ASP A 116 -2.02 -3.03 5.85
C ASP A 116 -2.94 -1.81 6.03
N VAL A 117 -3.62 -1.42 4.95
CA VAL A 117 -4.70 -0.43 4.98
C VAL A 117 -5.97 -1.04 4.39
N ALA A 118 -7.12 -0.44 4.65
CA ALA A 118 -8.43 -0.92 4.22
C ALA A 118 -8.47 -1.37 2.74
N GLN A 119 -7.75 -0.67 1.88
CA GLN A 119 -7.77 -0.82 0.43
C GLN A 119 -6.49 -1.45 -0.14
N GLY A 120 -5.61 -2.01 0.70
CA GLY A 120 -4.40 -2.70 0.28
C GLY A 120 -3.23 -2.43 1.21
N THR A 121 -2.12 -1.95 0.68
CA THR A 121 -0.87 -1.73 1.41
C THR A 121 -0.43 -0.27 1.34
N ARG A 122 -0.21 0.34 2.51
CA ARG A 122 0.53 1.59 2.64
C ARG A 122 2.03 1.28 2.72
N LEU A 123 2.78 1.86 1.79
CA LEU A 123 4.23 1.90 1.78
C LEU A 123 4.69 3.27 2.28
N ASP A 124 5.58 3.31 3.26
CA ASP A 124 6.28 4.51 3.69
C ASP A 124 7.79 4.31 3.56
N VAL A 125 8.45 5.22 2.87
CA VAL A 125 9.90 5.26 2.65
C VAL A 125 10.47 6.47 3.38
N GLU A 126 11.41 6.22 4.29
CA GLU A 126 12.23 7.25 4.92
C GLU A 126 13.67 7.10 4.43
N GLN A 127 14.29 8.18 3.94
CA GLN A 127 15.68 8.18 3.50
C GLN A 127 16.48 9.24 4.25
N ARG A 128 17.58 8.81 4.90
CA ARG A 128 18.55 9.68 5.57
C ARG A 128 19.83 9.70 4.76
N TYR A 129 20.33 10.90 4.45
CA TYR A 129 21.49 11.07 3.59
C TYR A 129 22.74 11.40 4.38
N THR A 130 23.87 10.90 3.91
CA THR A 130 25.21 11.32 4.32
C THR A 130 25.96 11.81 3.09
N VAL A 131 26.02 13.13 2.89
CA VAL A 131 26.76 13.76 1.81
C VAL A 131 28.23 13.81 2.18
N HIS A 132 29.08 13.21 1.34
CA HIS A 132 30.53 13.20 1.52
C HIS A 132 31.21 14.34 0.77
N ASP A 133 30.72 14.66 -0.43
CA ASP A 133 31.20 15.78 -1.24
C ASP A 133 30.11 16.87 -1.35
N PRO A 134 30.35 18.09 -0.80
CA PRO A 134 29.42 19.21 -0.88
C PRO A 134 28.97 19.57 -2.31
N ALA A 135 29.77 19.25 -3.34
CA ALA A 135 29.40 19.49 -4.74
C ALA A 135 28.15 18.70 -5.17
N TYR A 136 27.80 17.64 -4.44
CA TYR A 136 26.66 16.77 -4.71
C TYR A 136 25.49 16.95 -3.72
N ALA A 137 25.56 17.95 -2.82
CA ALA A 137 24.52 18.22 -1.84
C ALA A 137 23.14 18.54 -2.46
N TRP A 138 23.12 19.01 -3.72
CA TRP A 138 21.89 19.31 -4.47
C TRP A 138 21.14 18.05 -4.93
N MET A 139 21.80 16.89 -5.07
CA MET A 139 21.14 15.65 -5.52
C MET A 139 20.06 15.18 -4.53
N PRO A 140 20.33 15.10 -3.21
CA PRO A 140 19.30 14.81 -2.21
C PRO A 140 18.13 15.81 -2.18
N GLU A 141 18.35 17.08 -2.52
CA GLU A 141 17.29 18.10 -2.53
C GLU A 141 16.21 17.81 -3.60
N GLY A 142 16.61 17.26 -4.75
CA GLY A 142 15.70 16.83 -5.82
C GLY A 142 15.08 15.43 -5.60
N ALA A 143 15.53 14.69 -4.60
CA ALA A 143 15.18 13.29 -4.42
C ALA A 143 13.69 13.06 -4.16
N GLY A 144 12.99 14.02 -3.54
CA GLY A 144 11.55 13.90 -3.27
C GLY A 144 10.70 13.72 -4.53
N ALA A 145 10.97 14.50 -5.59
CA ALA A 145 10.28 14.37 -6.87
C ALA A 145 10.64 13.07 -7.59
N GLY A 146 11.93 12.67 -7.55
CA GLY A 146 12.39 11.41 -8.11
C GLY A 146 11.75 10.19 -7.44
N TRP A 147 11.63 10.22 -6.12
CA TRP A 147 10.96 9.16 -5.36
C TRP A 147 9.48 9.06 -5.66
N ALA A 148 8.76 10.19 -5.79
CA ALA A 148 7.35 10.16 -6.17
C ALA A 148 7.13 9.38 -7.48
N GLN A 149 7.93 9.67 -8.51
CA GLN A 149 7.89 8.97 -9.80
C GLN A 149 8.32 7.50 -9.70
N THR A 150 9.34 7.23 -8.88
CA THR A 150 9.84 5.87 -8.61
C THR A 150 8.74 5.01 -7.97
N LEU A 151 7.99 5.57 -7.01
CA LEU A 151 6.87 4.88 -6.37
C LEU A 151 5.66 4.71 -7.30
N ASP A 152 5.47 5.58 -8.29
CA ASP A 152 4.46 5.37 -9.33
C ASP A 152 4.85 4.17 -10.24
N LYS A 153 6.15 3.99 -10.54
CA LYS A 153 6.64 2.79 -11.24
C LYS A 153 6.49 1.53 -10.40
N LEU A 154 6.74 1.59 -9.09
CA LEU A 154 6.49 0.46 -8.19
C LEU A 154 5.03 0.05 -8.26
N GLY A 155 4.11 1.03 -8.27
CA GLY A 155 2.69 0.81 -8.48
C GLY A 155 2.42 -0.02 -9.74
N ARG A 156 3.03 0.30 -10.88
CA ARG A 156 2.87 -0.50 -12.11
C ARG A 156 3.47 -1.90 -11.99
N GLU A 157 4.60 -2.06 -11.32
CA GLU A 157 5.26 -3.37 -11.16
C GLU A 157 4.46 -4.31 -10.26
N VAL A 158 4.02 -3.84 -9.09
CA VAL A 158 3.21 -4.67 -8.18
C VAL A 158 1.87 -5.03 -8.81
N MET A 159 1.37 -4.19 -9.73
CA MET A 159 0.18 -4.48 -10.52
C MET A 159 0.43 -5.46 -11.68
N ARG A 160 1.64 -5.47 -12.26
CA ARG A 160 2.03 -6.44 -13.29
C ARG A 160 2.11 -7.85 -12.72
N GLU A 161 2.64 -7.98 -11.51
CA GLU A 161 2.80 -9.26 -10.82
C GLU A 161 1.43 -9.87 -10.44
N VAL A 162 0.54 -9.00 -9.97
CA VAL A 162 -0.91 -9.15 -9.89
C VAL A 162 -1.47 -9.67 -11.25
N GLY A 163 -1.10 -9.03 -12.36
CA GLY A 163 -1.67 -9.24 -13.69
C GLY A 163 -1.42 -10.58 -14.42
N ALA A 164 -0.56 -11.51 -13.97
CA ALA A 164 -0.26 -12.72 -14.75
C ALA A 164 0.00 -14.00 -13.95
N PRO A 165 -1.03 -14.62 -13.35
CA PRO A 165 -0.99 -16.01 -12.97
C PRO A 165 -1.18 -16.86 -14.23
N THR A 166 -0.18 -17.68 -14.54
CA THR A 166 -0.20 -18.64 -15.65
C THR A 166 -1.15 -19.83 -15.39
N GLN A 167 -1.76 -19.90 -14.20
CA GLN A 167 -2.66 -20.96 -13.78
C GLN A 167 -3.91 -20.38 -13.10
N ARG A 168 -5.09 -20.82 -13.53
CA ARG A 168 -6.37 -20.48 -12.89
C ARG A 168 -6.46 -21.18 -11.53
N SER A 169 -6.79 -20.44 -10.48
CA SER A 169 -6.91 -21.00 -9.12
C SER A 169 -8.01 -20.31 -8.30
N VAL A 170 -8.42 -20.96 -7.21
CA VAL A 170 -9.37 -20.39 -6.24
C VAL A 170 -8.97 -20.78 -4.83
N VAL A 171 -8.98 -19.82 -3.91
CA VAL A 171 -8.83 -20.02 -2.47
C VAL A 171 -10.13 -19.58 -1.79
N HIS A 172 -10.65 -20.38 -0.88
CA HIS A 172 -11.85 -20.05 -0.12
C HIS A 172 -11.49 -19.63 1.31
N ALA A 173 -12.21 -18.65 1.85
CA ALA A 173 -12.09 -18.28 3.25
C ALA A 173 -13.42 -17.90 3.87
N THR A 174 -13.48 -17.96 5.20
CA THR A 174 -14.59 -17.45 6.00
C THR A 174 -14.02 -16.78 7.24
N PHE A 175 -14.48 -15.58 7.54
CA PHE A 175 -14.09 -14.87 8.74
C PHE A 175 -15.26 -14.12 9.36
N ARG A 176 -15.12 -13.82 10.65
CA ARG A 176 -16.12 -13.11 11.45
C ARG A 176 -15.45 -11.99 12.22
N ILE A 177 -16.02 -10.79 12.12
CA ILE A 177 -15.55 -9.59 12.81
C ILE A 177 -16.68 -9.05 13.67
N GLU A 178 -16.38 -8.75 14.93
CA GLU A 178 -17.30 -8.11 15.86
C GLU A 178 -16.79 -6.72 16.24
N ARG A 179 -17.71 -5.75 16.35
CA ARG A 179 -17.44 -4.37 16.78
C ARG A 179 -18.56 -3.87 17.67
N GLN A 180 -18.19 -3.14 18.71
CA GLN A 180 -19.14 -2.40 19.54
C GLN A 180 -19.01 -0.91 19.23
N TYR A 181 -20.12 -0.27 18.93
CA TYR A 181 -20.17 1.17 18.66
C TYR A 181 -21.07 1.86 19.69
N PRO A 182 -20.65 3.02 20.24
CA PRO A 182 -21.48 3.85 21.12
C PRO A 182 -22.51 4.67 20.30
N ALA A 183 -23.27 3.99 19.45
CA ALA A 183 -24.27 4.55 18.55
C ALA A 183 -25.46 3.59 18.44
N SER A 184 -26.66 4.12 18.22
CA SER A 184 -27.86 3.29 18.06
C SER A 184 -27.80 2.43 16.79
N PRO A 185 -28.50 1.28 16.75
CA PRO A 185 -28.55 0.43 15.55
C PRO A 185 -29.01 1.21 14.31
N ALA A 186 -29.95 2.14 14.47
CA ALA A 186 -30.39 3.03 13.40
C ALA A 186 -29.29 3.95 12.86
N ARG A 187 -28.42 4.48 13.74
CA ARG A 187 -27.29 5.32 13.31
C ARG A 187 -26.23 4.50 12.57
N VAL A 188 -25.92 3.29 13.07
CA VAL A 188 -24.99 2.36 12.42
C VAL A 188 -25.53 1.88 11.07
N PHE A 189 -26.81 1.52 11.01
CA PHE A 189 -27.48 1.10 9.79
C PHE A 189 -27.50 2.23 8.76
N ARG A 190 -27.82 3.47 9.16
CA ARG A 190 -27.69 4.63 8.28
C ARG A 190 -26.26 4.79 7.76
N ALA A 191 -25.24 4.65 8.60
CA ALA A 191 -23.85 4.75 8.15
C ALA A 191 -23.42 3.66 7.15
N LEU A 192 -24.14 2.52 7.12
CA LEU A 192 -23.94 1.42 6.16
C LEU A 192 -24.77 1.56 4.88
N THR A 193 -25.87 2.32 4.90
CA THR A 193 -26.91 2.32 3.86
C THR A 193 -27.19 3.67 3.20
N ASP A 194 -26.83 4.77 3.87
CA ASP A 194 -26.88 6.12 3.30
C ASP A 194 -25.57 6.43 2.59
N ARG A 195 -25.66 6.93 1.35
CA ARG A 195 -24.49 7.20 0.51
C ARG A 195 -23.54 8.20 1.16
N GLU A 196 -24.04 9.34 1.61
CA GLU A 196 -23.20 10.40 2.19
C GLU A 196 -22.55 9.95 3.49
N ALA A 197 -23.27 9.16 4.29
CA ALA A 197 -22.72 8.58 5.51
C ALA A 197 -21.63 7.54 5.24
N LYS A 198 -21.86 6.65 4.26
CA LYS A 198 -20.89 5.61 3.90
C LYS A 198 -19.63 6.19 3.24
N ASP A 199 -19.78 7.24 2.46
CA ASP A 199 -18.66 7.94 1.82
C ASP A 199 -17.69 8.56 2.85
N ARG A 200 -18.09 8.73 4.12
CA ARG A 200 -17.20 9.20 5.19
C ARG A 200 -16.13 8.18 5.61
N TRP A 201 -16.31 6.88 5.34
CA TRP A 201 -15.40 5.83 5.82
C TRP A 201 -15.01 4.76 4.79
N PHE A 202 -15.84 4.48 3.76
CA PHE A 202 -15.60 3.34 2.87
C PHE A 202 -14.63 3.65 1.71
N ALA A 203 -14.79 4.79 1.05
CA ALA A 203 -14.05 5.14 -0.18
C ALA A 203 -13.06 6.31 0.00
N ARG A 204 -12.38 6.38 1.16
CA ARG A 204 -11.47 7.49 1.52
C ARG A 204 -10.03 7.05 1.78
N SER A 205 -9.38 6.40 0.83
CA SER A 205 -7.93 6.15 0.95
C SER A 205 -7.11 7.17 0.20
N ASP A 206 -5.98 7.55 0.80
CA ASP A 206 -5.00 8.44 0.20
C ASP A 206 -4.52 7.88 -1.15
N GLY A 207 -4.56 8.72 -2.19
CA GLY A 207 -4.15 8.36 -3.53
C GLY A 207 -5.22 7.66 -4.38
N LEU A 208 -6.46 7.51 -3.88
CA LEU A 208 -7.62 7.07 -4.66
C LEU A 208 -8.43 8.27 -5.16
N THR A 209 -8.62 8.37 -6.47
CA THR A 209 -9.57 9.29 -7.11
C THR A 209 -10.83 8.53 -7.48
N VAL A 210 -11.97 8.84 -6.88
CA VAL A 210 -13.25 8.18 -7.18
C VAL A 210 -13.69 8.52 -8.61
N LEU A 211 -14.03 7.49 -9.40
CA LEU A 211 -14.50 7.60 -10.78
C LEU A 211 -16.01 7.37 -10.91
N GLU A 212 -16.53 6.38 -10.20
CA GLU A 212 -17.95 6.01 -10.22
C GLU A 212 -18.43 5.78 -8.79
N ARG A 213 -19.65 6.23 -8.50
CA ARG A 213 -20.29 5.98 -7.21
C ARG A 213 -21.82 5.90 -7.36
N SER A 214 -22.38 4.74 -7.05
CA SER A 214 -23.83 4.52 -7.02
C SER A 214 -24.22 3.59 -5.86
N MET A 215 -25.43 3.75 -5.33
CA MET A 215 -25.94 2.99 -4.20
C MET A 215 -27.47 2.95 -4.23
N ASP A 216 -28.05 1.76 -4.36
CA ASP A 216 -29.48 1.47 -4.31
C ASP A 216 -29.70 0.38 -3.26
N VAL A 217 -29.96 0.78 -2.02
CA VAL A 217 -30.04 -0.15 -0.87
C VAL A 217 -31.47 -0.65 -0.71
N ARG A 218 -31.74 -1.77 -1.36
CA ARG A 218 -32.98 -2.57 -1.24
C ARG A 218 -32.68 -3.98 -1.73
N PRO A 219 -33.52 -4.99 -1.43
CA PRO A 219 -33.38 -6.31 -2.05
C PRO A 219 -33.36 -6.22 -3.59
N GLY A 220 -32.36 -6.85 -4.21
CA GLY A 220 -32.05 -6.78 -5.64
C GLY A 220 -31.39 -5.47 -6.11
N GLY A 221 -31.25 -4.48 -5.23
CA GLY A 221 -30.54 -3.24 -5.48
C GLY A 221 -29.02 -3.44 -5.53
N ARG A 222 -28.31 -2.48 -6.10
CA ARG A 222 -26.86 -2.56 -6.36
C ARG A 222 -26.11 -1.40 -5.72
N GLU A 223 -24.88 -1.66 -5.31
CA GLU A 223 -23.91 -0.64 -4.95
C GLU A 223 -22.66 -0.81 -5.79
N ARG A 224 -22.16 0.29 -6.33
CA ARG A 224 -20.93 0.28 -7.10
C ARG A 224 -20.06 1.47 -6.74
N VAL A 225 -18.78 1.22 -6.52
CA VAL A 225 -17.77 2.26 -6.41
C VAL A 225 -16.53 1.84 -7.18
N SER A 226 -16.06 2.73 -8.04
CA SER A 226 -14.77 2.56 -8.71
C SER A 226 -13.90 3.78 -8.46
N GLY A 227 -12.59 3.56 -8.36
CA GLY A 227 -11.63 4.64 -8.19
C GLY A 227 -10.28 4.30 -8.81
N GLN A 228 -9.64 5.32 -9.35
CA GLN A 228 -8.30 5.23 -9.92
C GLN A 228 -7.25 5.59 -8.88
N TRP A 229 -6.29 4.69 -8.71
CA TRP A 229 -5.12 4.92 -7.88
C TRP A 229 -4.09 5.80 -8.59
N ALA A 230 -3.22 6.47 -7.84
CA ALA A 230 -2.12 7.28 -8.41
C ALA A 230 -1.26 6.53 -9.45
N GLY A 231 -1.15 5.19 -9.33
CA GLY A 231 -0.47 4.32 -10.30
C GLY A 231 -1.26 4.02 -11.58
N GLY A 232 -2.47 4.55 -11.75
CA GLY A 232 -3.35 4.39 -12.92
C GLY A 232 -4.34 3.23 -12.85
N MET A 233 -4.10 2.23 -12.00
CA MET A 233 -4.98 1.07 -11.74
C MET A 233 -6.36 1.52 -11.25
N VAL A 234 -7.43 0.90 -11.74
CA VAL A 234 -8.80 1.13 -11.26
C VAL A 234 -9.24 -0.02 -10.37
N SER A 235 -9.55 0.24 -9.10
CA SER A 235 -10.24 -0.75 -8.26
C SER A 235 -11.74 -0.53 -8.31
N THR A 236 -12.52 -1.61 -8.41
CA THR A 236 -13.99 -1.55 -8.38
C THR A 236 -14.56 -2.53 -7.36
N PHE A 237 -15.46 -2.02 -6.51
CA PHE A 237 -16.38 -2.79 -5.68
C PHE A 237 -17.76 -2.76 -6.35
N ASP A 238 -18.35 -3.92 -6.61
CA ASP A 238 -19.69 -4.06 -7.18
C ASP A 238 -20.49 -5.07 -6.37
N ALA A 239 -21.55 -4.62 -5.70
CA ALA A 239 -22.37 -5.40 -4.80
C ALA A 239 -23.84 -5.47 -5.22
N MET A 240 -24.48 -6.59 -4.88
CA MET A 240 -25.92 -6.78 -4.92
C MET A 240 -26.44 -7.11 -3.52
N TYR A 241 -27.45 -6.38 -3.08
CA TYR A 241 -28.14 -6.61 -1.81
C TYR A 241 -29.19 -7.70 -1.97
N PHE A 242 -29.15 -8.73 -1.12
CA PHE A 242 -30.12 -9.84 -1.11
C PHE A 242 -31.16 -9.69 -0.01
N ASP A 243 -30.77 -9.15 1.14
CA ASP A 243 -31.68 -8.93 2.26
C ASP A 243 -31.31 -7.62 2.98
N VAL A 244 -32.31 -6.78 3.24
CA VAL A 244 -32.15 -5.47 3.86
C VAL A 244 -33.26 -5.33 4.88
N VAL A 245 -32.92 -5.53 6.15
CA VAL A 245 -33.84 -5.35 7.29
C VAL A 245 -33.38 -4.12 8.06
N PRO A 246 -34.15 -3.02 8.05
CA PRO A 246 -33.79 -1.79 8.76
C PRO A 246 -33.28 -2.05 10.18
N ASP A 247 -32.18 -1.39 10.50
CA ASP A 247 -31.54 -1.36 11.82
C ASP A 247 -31.08 -2.72 12.37
N THR A 248 -31.17 -3.79 11.57
CA THR A 248 -31.01 -5.17 12.03
C THR A 248 -30.06 -5.97 11.16
N ARG A 249 -30.22 -5.96 9.83
CA ARG A 249 -29.48 -6.89 8.97
C ARG A 249 -29.27 -6.37 7.54
N LEU A 250 -28.08 -6.64 7.01
CA LEU A 250 -27.76 -6.54 5.60
C LEU A 250 -27.12 -7.85 5.13
N VAL A 251 -27.60 -8.41 4.01
CA VAL A 251 -26.95 -9.52 3.31
C VAL A 251 -26.69 -9.08 1.88
N TYR A 252 -25.45 -9.14 1.43
CA TYR A 252 -25.07 -8.78 0.06
C TYR A 252 -23.92 -9.66 -0.42
N ALA A 253 -23.84 -9.91 -1.72
CA ALA A 253 -22.62 -10.41 -2.33
C ALA A 253 -21.98 -9.30 -3.16
N TYR A 254 -20.65 -9.33 -3.24
CA TYR A 254 -19.90 -8.34 -4.00
C TYR A 254 -18.72 -8.97 -4.72
N GLU A 255 -18.34 -8.32 -5.81
CA GLU A 255 -17.17 -8.63 -6.61
C GLU A 255 -16.15 -7.51 -6.44
N MET A 256 -14.88 -7.89 -6.35
CA MET A 256 -13.76 -6.94 -6.44
C MET A 256 -13.07 -7.10 -7.79
N HIS A 257 -12.82 -5.97 -8.44
CA HIS A 257 -12.04 -5.91 -9.67
C HIS A 257 -10.83 -5.00 -9.52
N LEU A 258 -9.75 -5.37 -10.20
CA LEU A 258 -8.61 -4.53 -10.50
C LEU A 258 -8.53 -4.41 -12.04
N ASP A 259 -8.69 -3.20 -12.54
CA ASP A 259 -9.03 -2.88 -13.92
C ASP A 259 -10.20 -3.73 -14.42
N THR A 260 -9.99 -4.53 -15.47
CA THR A 260 -11.00 -5.43 -16.05
C THR A 260 -11.01 -6.80 -15.38
N ARG A 261 -10.09 -7.07 -14.45
CA ARG A 261 -9.90 -8.38 -13.86
C ARG A 261 -10.67 -8.52 -12.56
N LYS A 262 -11.53 -9.54 -12.48
CA LYS A 262 -12.14 -9.97 -11.23
C LYS A 262 -11.12 -10.71 -10.37
N ILE A 263 -10.96 -10.27 -9.12
CA ILE A 263 -9.99 -10.84 -8.18
C ILE A 263 -10.65 -11.61 -7.04
N SER A 264 -11.92 -11.33 -6.73
CA SER A 264 -12.68 -12.10 -5.74
C SER A 264 -14.18 -11.90 -5.87
N VAL A 265 -14.92 -12.83 -5.26
CA VAL A 265 -16.36 -12.72 -5.00
C VAL A 265 -16.61 -13.10 -3.53
N SER A 266 -17.37 -12.30 -2.81
CA SER A 266 -17.66 -12.51 -1.39
C SER A 266 -19.15 -12.40 -1.09
N LEU A 267 -19.66 -13.24 -0.19
CA LEU A 267 -20.96 -13.08 0.47
C LEU A 267 -20.73 -12.51 1.87
N ALA A 268 -21.32 -11.36 2.15
CA ALA A 268 -21.22 -10.67 3.43
C ALA A 268 -22.59 -10.58 4.12
N THR A 269 -22.62 -10.89 5.40
CA THR A 269 -23.76 -10.67 6.30
C THR A 269 -23.34 -9.73 7.42
N VAL A 270 -24.08 -8.63 7.59
CA VAL A 270 -23.96 -7.71 8.72
C VAL A 270 -25.22 -7.85 9.57
N ASP A 271 -25.03 -8.17 10.85
CA ASP A 271 -26.08 -8.29 11.88
C ASP A 271 -25.82 -7.21 12.93
N LEU A 272 -26.83 -6.40 13.22
CA LEU A 272 -26.80 -5.30 14.18
C LEU A 272 -27.69 -5.65 15.37
N ARG A 273 -27.11 -5.59 16.57
CA ARG A 273 -27.81 -5.89 17.83
C ARG A 273 -27.64 -4.74 18.77
N ALA A 274 -28.74 -4.26 19.36
CA ALA A 274 -28.64 -3.30 20.46
C ALA A 274 -27.88 -3.93 21.65
N ASN A 275 -26.95 -3.20 22.26
CA ASN A 275 -26.25 -3.60 23.49
C ASN A 275 -25.97 -2.36 24.36
N ASP A 276 -26.27 -2.38 25.67
CA ASP A 276 -25.86 -1.38 26.67
C ASP A 276 -25.68 0.08 26.18
N GLY A 277 -26.71 0.65 25.52
CA GLY A 277 -26.69 2.03 25.02
C GLY A 277 -26.00 2.26 23.66
N GLY A 278 -25.62 1.20 22.95
CA GLY A 278 -24.95 1.20 21.65
C GLY A 278 -25.39 0.03 20.73
N THR A 279 -24.50 -0.36 19.82
CA THR A 279 -24.70 -1.44 18.85
C THR A 279 -23.52 -2.41 18.84
N LEU A 280 -23.80 -3.70 18.95
CA LEU A 280 -22.92 -4.78 18.54
C LEU A 280 -23.16 -5.06 17.06
N LEU A 281 -22.18 -4.71 16.22
CA LEU A 281 -22.11 -5.13 14.83
C LEU A 281 -21.36 -6.45 14.73
N VAL A 282 -21.95 -7.40 14.04
CA VAL A 282 -21.36 -8.68 13.68
C VAL A 282 -21.34 -8.79 12.16
N MET A 283 -20.15 -8.86 11.58
CA MET A 283 -19.97 -9.13 10.16
C MET A 283 -19.39 -10.52 9.95
N THR A 284 -20.03 -11.33 9.10
CA THR A 284 -19.47 -12.60 8.62
C THR A 284 -19.31 -12.51 7.11
N GLU A 285 -18.13 -12.83 6.60
CA GLU A 285 -17.85 -12.84 5.17
C GLU A 285 -17.31 -14.22 4.74
N GLN A 286 -17.79 -14.70 3.60
CA GLN A 286 -17.34 -15.91 2.93
C GLN A 286 -16.86 -15.53 1.53
N GLY A 287 -15.58 -15.75 1.23
CA GLY A 287 -14.94 -15.27 -0.01
C GLY A 287 -14.36 -16.40 -0.85
N ALA A 288 -14.40 -16.21 -2.16
CA ALA A 288 -13.61 -16.93 -3.16
C ALA A 288 -12.61 -15.96 -3.80
N PHE A 289 -11.32 -16.24 -3.64
CA PHE A 289 -10.20 -15.40 -4.07
C PHE A 289 -9.52 -16.06 -5.27
N LEU A 290 -9.39 -15.33 -6.37
CA LEU A 290 -9.13 -15.89 -7.69
C LEU A 290 -7.68 -15.68 -8.10
N ASP A 291 -7.12 -16.71 -8.72
CA ASP A 291 -5.87 -16.65 -9.46
C ASP A 291 -4.68 -16.07 -8.66
N GLY A 292 -4.57 -16.41 -7.37
CA GLY A 292 -3.45 -15.99 -6.51
C GLY A 292 -3.52 -14.56 -5.96
N TYR A 293 -4.65 -13.87 -6.17
CA TYR A 293 -4.93 -12.59 -5.55
C TYR A 293 -5.47 -12.72 -4.13
N ASP A 294 -5.03 -11.83 -3.24
CA ASP A 294 -5.66 -11.50 -1.95
C ASP A 294 -6.04 -12.76 -1.14
N ASP A 295 -5.11 -13.26 -0.32
CA ASP A 295 -5.48 -14.33 0.61
C ASP A 295 -6.54 -13.85 1.63
N ALA A 296 -7.23 -14.80 2.24
CA ALA A 296 -8.19 -14.58 3.31
C ALA A 296 -7.80 -13.48 4.32
N GLY A 297 -6.51 -13.41 4.65
CA GLY A 297 -5.97 -12.56 5.68
C GLY A 297 -5.97 -11.09 5.28
N SER A 298 -5.58 -10.76 4.05
CA SER A 298 -5.57 -9.37 3.57
C SER A 298 -7.01 -8.81 3.50
N ARG A 299 -7.97 -9.59 2.98
CA ARG A 299 -9.39 -9.21 3.01
C ARG A 299 -9.92 -8.96 4.42
N GLU A 300 -9.71 -9.90 5.34
CA GLU A 300 -10.19 -9.76 6.70
C GLU A 300 -9.59 -8.54 7.41
N ARG A 301 -8.28 -8.29 7.22
CA ARG A 301 -7.60 -7.10 7.76
C ARG A 301 -8.17 -5.81 7.17
N GLY A 302 -8.36 -5.75 5.85
CA GLY A 302 -8.97 -4.61 5.19
C GLY A 302 -10.38 -4.31 5.73
N THR A 303 -11.21 -5.34 5.89
CA THR A 303 -12.55 -5.21 6.46
C THR A 303 -12.51 -4.75 7.92
N ARG A 304 -11.57 -5.21 8.74
CA ARG A 304 -11.39 -4.70 10.13
C ARG A 304 -11.12 -3.21 10.14
N LEU A 305 -10.22 -2.73 9.29
CA LEU A 305 -9.87 -1.31 9.17
C LEU A 305 -11.05 -0.46 8.69
N LEU A 306 -11.84 -0.99 7.75
CA LEU A 306 -13.08 -0.35 7.30
C LEU A 306 -14.11 -0.23 8.43
N LEU A 307 -14.27 -1.28 9.25
CA LEU A 307 -15.17 -1.25 10.40
C LEU A 307 -14.67 -0.34 11.53
N ASP A 308 -13.36 -0.15 11.67
CA ASP A 308 -12.80 0.84 12.59
C ASP A 308 -13.08 2.27 12.08
N ALA A 309 -12.90 2.50 10.77
CA ALA A 309 -13.24 3.77 10.13
C ALA A 309 -14.75 4.08 10.18
N LEU A 310 -15.61 3.06 10.03
CA LEU A 310 -17.05 3.18 10.29
C LEU A 310 -17.28 3.70 11.71
N GLY A 311 -16.65 3.08 12.71
CA GLY A 311 -16.72 3.50 14.11
C GLY A 311 -16.35 4.96 14.32
N ALA A 312 -15.22 5.40 13.74
CA ALA A 312 -14.78 6.79 13.80
C ALA A 312 -15.74 7.76 13.08
N SER A 313 -16.45 7.32 12.04
CA SER A 313 -17.44 8.16 11.33
C SER A 313 -18.78 8.33 12.07
N LEU A 314 -18.98 7.56 13.15
CA LEU A 314 -20.19 7.60 13.97
C LEU A 314 -20.13 8.61 15.10
N THR A 315 -18.97 9.17 15.43
CA THR A 315 -18.86 10.30 16.37
C THR A 315 -19.32 11.59 15.68
N ASP A 316 -20.09 12.41 16.39
CA ASP A 316 -20.52 13.73 15.92
C ASP A 316 -19.34 14.70 15.76
#